data_AF-A0A9W6K408-F1
#
_entry.id   AF-A0A9W6K408-F1
#
_cell.length_a   1.000
_cell.length_b   1.000
_cell.length_c   1.000
_cell.angle_alpha   90.00
_cell.angle_beta   90.00
_cell.angle_gamma   90.00
#
_symmetry.space_group_name_H-M   'P 1'
#
loop_
_entity.id
_entity.type
_entity.pdbx_description
1 polymer ?
#
loop_
_entity_poly.entity_id
_entity_poly.type
_entity_poly.pdbx_seq_one_letter_code
_entity_poly.pdbx_strand_id
1 'polypeptide(L)'
;MRLLVADRAARLPSHLQEPRHFLVTVAKRVMVDHLRRRAIEQAYLQALALQPPAEEVSPETRLLMVETLLALDAMLDGLGHKTKQAFLLSQLEGLGYSEIAKRLGVSVSSVTKYMAKATEHCLLFALDAQV
;
A
#
# COMPACT_ATOMS: atom_id res chain seq x y z
N MET A 1 -22.46 9.48 8.30
CA MET A 1 -22.93 8.56 9.35
C MET A 1 -23.81 9.34 10.33
N ARG A 2 -25.14 9.38 10.12
CA ARG A 2 -26.07 10.03 11.05
C ARG A 2 -26.40 9.03 12.16
N LEU A 3 -25.77 9.19 13.32
CA LEU A 3 -26.26 8.61 14.56
C LEU A 3 -27.61 9.27 14.87
N LEU A 4 -28.70 8.65 14.41
CA LEU A 4 -30.01 8.83 15.02
C LEU A 4 -29.94 8.16 16.40
N VAL A 5 -29.31 8.84 17.35
CA VAL A 5 -29.74 8.72 18.74
C VAL A 5 -31.15 9.32 18.73
N ALA A 6 -32.13 8.47 18.43
CA ALA A 6 -33.51 8.81 18.66
C ALA A 6 -33.59 9.09 20.15
N ASP A 7 -33.76 10.36 20.49
CA ASP A 7 -34.10 10.81 21.82
C ASP A 7 -35.18 9.86 22.36
N ARG A 8 -34.82 9.04 23.36
CA ARG A 8 -35.70 7.99 23.91
C ARG A 8 -36.97 8.58 24.56
N ALA A 9 -37.06 9.90 24.63
CA ALA A 9 -38.20 10.68 25.08
C ALA A 9 -38.81 11.57 23.98
N ALA A 10 -38.79 11.16 22.71
CA ALA A 10 -39.65 11.78 21.70
C ALA A 10 -41.12 11.64 22.15
N ARG A 11 -41.66 12.71 22.74
CA ARG A 11 -43.01 12.82 23.30
C ARG A 11 -44.00 12.16 22.36
N LEU A 12 -44.68 11.10 22.84
CA LEU A 12 -45.85 10.59 22.13
C LEU A 12 -46.86 11.76 22.01
N PRO A 13 -47.40 12.04 20.82
CA PRO A 13 -48.49 12.98 20.68
C PRO A 13 -49.61 12.57 21.65
N SER A 14 -50.08 13.51 22.47
CA SER A 14 -51.12 13.26 23.48
C SER A 14 -52.43 12.72 22.88
N HIS A 15 -52.60 12.83 21.55
CA HIS A 15 -53.64 12.15 20.78
C HIS A 15 -53.08 11.60 19.46
N LEU A 16 -52.81 10.29 19.41
CA LEU A 16 -52.60 9.57 18.15
C LEU A 16 -53.96 9.20 17.56
N GLN A 17 -54.32 9.77 16.41
CA GLN A 17 -55.61 9.47 15.78
C GLN A 17 -55.71 8.01 15.29
N GLU A 18 -54.58 7.40 14.93
CA GLU A 18 -54.51 6.01 14.45
C GLU A 18 -53.28 5.26 15.00
N PRO A 19 -53.28 4.89 16.29
CA PRO A 19 -52.10 4.34 16.97
C PRO A 19 -51.61 3.02 16.37
N ARG A 20 -52.51 2.20 15.81
CA ARG A 20 -52.14 0.95 15.14
C ARG A 20 -51.32 1.19 13.87
N HIS A 21 -51.75 2.12 13.01
CA HIS A 21 -51.03 2.46 11.78
C HIS A 21 -49.67 3.10 12.08
N PHE A 22 -49.61 3.94 13.12
CA PHE A 22 -48.35 4.48 13.60
C PHE A 22 -47.37 3.38 14.04
N LEU A 23 -47.81 2.43 14.88
CA LEU A 23 -46.97 1.32 15.34
C LEU A 23 -46.50 0.42 14.18
N VAL A 24 -47.38 0.10 13.23
CA VAL A 24 -47.01 -0.69 12.04
C VAL A 24 -45.97 0.05 11.20
N THR A 25 -46.10 1.36 11.03
CA THR A 25 -45.14 2.19 10.29
C THR A 25 -43.77 2.22 10.99
N VAL A 26 -43.76 2.37 12.32
CA VAL A 26 -42.53 2.33 13.11
C VAL A 26 -41.88 0.95 13.02
N ALA A 27 -42.64 -0.12 13.23
CA ALA A 27 -42.14 -1.49 13.15
C ALA A 27 -41.54 -1.79 11.76
N LYS A 28 -42.22 -1.38 10.67
CA LYS A 28 -41.72 -1.53 9.30
C LYS A 28 -40.42 -0.76 9.08
N ARG A 29 -40.32 0.48 9.56
CA ARG A 29 -39.10 1.30 9.43
C ARG A 29 -37.92 0.69 10.20
N VAL A 30 -38.16 0.22 11.42
CA VAL A 30 -37.15 -0.45 12.25
C VAL A 30 -36.67 -1.74 11.58
N MET A 31 -37.60 -2.55 11.04
CA MET A 31 -37.26 -3.78 10.32
C MET A 31 -36.42 -3.50 9.06
N VAL A 32 -36.82 -2.50 8.25
CA VAL A 32 -36.07 -2.10 7.05
C VAL A 32 -34.66 -1.62 7.42
N ASP A 33 -34.52 -0.82 8.47
CA ASP A 33 -33.21 -0.35 8.92
C ASP A 33 -32.32 -1.51 9.41
N HIS A 34 -32.90 -2.46 10.17
CA HIS A 34 -32.20 -3.65 10.64
C HIS A 34 -31.69 -4.51 9.48
N LEU A 35 -32.55 -4.80 8.49
CA LEU A 35 -32.16 -5.59 7.32
C LEU A 35 -31.10 -4.88 6.47
N ARG A 36 -31.21 -3.55 6.31
CA ARG A 36 -30.20 -2.77 5.59
C ARG A 36 -28.83 -2.82 6.29
N ARG A 37 -28.81 -2.66 7.62
CA ARG A 37 -27.56 -2.78 8.40
C ARG A 37 -26.95 -4.17 8.26
N ARG A 38 -27.77 -5.21 8.41
CA ARG A 38 -27.32 -6.60 8.29
C ARG A 38 -26.77 -6.92 6.89
N ALA A 39 -27.38 -6.39 5.85
CA ALA A 39 -26.88 -6.56 4.48
C ALA A 39 -25.49 -5.94 4.27
N ILE A 40 -25.26 -4.74 4.81
CA ILE A 40 -23.94 -4.08 4.76
C ILE A 40 -22.90 -4.87 5.54
N GLU A 41 -23.24 -5.30 6.76
CA GLU A 41 -22.36 -6.11 7.61
C GLU A 41 -21.98 -7.43 6.93
N GLN A 42 -22.95 -8.12 6.33
CA GLN A 42 -22.70 -9.35 5.59
C GLN A 42 -21.82 -9.11 4.36
N ALA A 43 -22.09 -8.08 3.57
CA ALA A 43 -21.24 -7.73 2.43
C ALA A 43 -19.81 -7.41 2.87
N TYR A 44 -19.63 -6.73 4.00
CA TYR A 44 -18.32 -6.43 4.57
C TYR A 44 -17.60 -7.71 5.03
N LEU A 45 -18.28 -8.59 5.77
CA LEU A 45 -17.70 -9.87 6.21
C LEU A 45 -17.35 -10.78 5.03
N GLN A 46 -18.16 -10.80 3.98
CA GLN A 46 -17.86 -11.51 2.74
C GLN A 46 -16.62 -10.94 2.05
N ALA A 47 -16.47 -9.61 2.00
CA ALA A 47 -15.28 -8.97 1.45
C ALA A 47 -14.02 -9.31 2.26
N LEU A 48 -14.10 -9.32 3.60
CA LEU A 48 -13.00 -9.75 4.47
C LEU A 48 -12.65 -11.22 4.30
N ALA A 49 -13.64 -12.10 4.16
CA ALA A 49 -13.41 -13.53 3.97
C ALA A 49 -12.73 -13.87 2.64
N LEU A 50 -12.84 -12.99 1.64
CA LEU A 50 -12.14 -13.11 0.36
C LEU A 50 -10.72 -12.53 0.39
N GLN A 51 -10.34 -11.81 1.45
CA GLN A 51 -8.97 -11.37 1.59
C GLN A 51 -8.09 -12.59 1.87
N PRO A 52 -6.98 -12.75 1.14
CA PRO A 52 -5.98 -13.73 1.53
C PRO A 52 -5.55 -13.43 2.97
N PRO A 53 -5.24 -14.46 3.77
CA PRO A 53 -4.67 -14.23 5.10
C PRO A 53 -3.46 -13.30 4.94
N ALA A 54 -3.30 -12.37 5.88
CA ALA A 54 -2.11 -11.54 5.90
C ALA A 54 -0.90 -12.48 6.00
N GLU A 55 -0.19 -12.66 4.89
CA GLU A 55 1.09 -13.36 4.89
C GLU A 55 2.08 -12.47 5.64
N GLU A 56 2.16 -12.67 6.95
CA GLU A 56 3.22 -12.07 7.73
C GLU A 56 4.53 -12.72 7.31
N VAL A 57 5.43 -11.90 6.74
CA VAL A 57 6.81 -12.30 6.49
C VAL A 57 7.41 -12.72 7.83
N SER A 58 7.92 -13.97 7.90
CA SER A 58 8.54 -14.50 9.10
C SER A 58 9.68 -13.59 9.58
N PRO A 59 9.98 -13.55 10.88
CA PRO A 59 11.07 -12.73 11.39
C PRO A 59 12.42 -13.08 10.74
N GLU A 60 12.64 -14.35 10.42
CA GLU A 60 13.84 -14.83 9.72
C GLU A 60 13.91 -14.29 8.29
N THR A 61 12.80 -14.36 7.53
CA THR A 61 12.76 -13.81 6.17
C THR A 61 12.92 -12.30 6.19
N ARG A 62 12.34 -11.62 7.17
CA ARG A 62 12.52 -10.16 7.34
C ARG A 62 13.97 -9.81 7.62
N LEU A 63 14.65 -10.57 8.48
CA LEU A 63 16.07 -10.38 8.76
C LEU A 63 16.90 -10.54 7.49
N LEU A 64 16.68 -11.64 6.75
CA LEU A 64 17.39 -11.90 5.48
C LEU A 64 17.19 -10.77 4.46
N MET A 65 15.98 -10.23 4.34
CA MET A 65 15.71 -9.07 3.49
C MET A 65 16.53 -7.85 3.91
N VAL A 66 16.58 -7.54 5.21
CA VAL A 66 17.34 -6.40 5.74
C VAL A 66 18.84 -6.60 5.51
N GLU A 67 19.37 -7.78 5.79
CA GLU A 67 20.78 -8.11 5.54
C GLU A 67 21.13 -7.98 4.06
N THR A 68 20.25 -8.45 3.17
CA THR A 68 20.43 -8.32 1.72
C THR A 68 20.46 -6.84 1.30
N LEU A 69 19.57 -6.02 1.84
CA LEU A 69 19.55 -4.57 1.55
C LEU A 69 20.82 -3.87 2.05
N LEU A 70 21.32 -4.22 3.24
CA LEU A 70 22.57 -3.68 3.76
C LEU A 70 23.77 -4.09 2.90
N ALA A 71 23.82 -5.34 2.44
CA ALA A 71 24.86 -5.81 1.54
C ALA A 71 24.83 -5.08 0.19
N LEU A 72 23.63 -4.81 -0.36
CA LEU A 72 23.49 -4.02 -1.58
C LEU A 72 23.91 -2.57 -1.40
N ASP A 73 23.60 -1.95 -0.26
CA ASP A 73 24.04 -0.57 0.00
C ASP A 73 25.56 -0.49 0.12
N ALA A 74 26.18 -1.41 0.86
CA ALA A 74 27.63 -1.53 0.97
C ALA A 74 28.30 -1.79 -0.39
N MET A 75 27.71 -2.61 -1.26
CA MET A 75 28.21 -2.84 -2.62
C MET A 75 28.15 -1.60 -3.51
N LEU A 76 27.18 -0.71 -3.27
CA LEU A 76 27.02 0.53 -4.03
C LEU A 76 27.74 1.72 -3.37
N ASP A 77 28.34 1.53 -2.20
CA ASP A 77 29.06 2.56 -1.48
C ASP A 77 30.39 2.90 -2.15
N GLY A 78 30.70 4.21 -2.22
CA GLY A 78 31.86 4.70 -2.97
C GLY A 78 31.56 4.98 -4.45
N LEU A 79 30.40 4.56 -4.98
CA LEU A 79 29.91 5.12 -6.24
C LEU A 79 29.56 6.60 -6.08
N GLY A 80 30.02 7.43 -7.03
CA GLY A 80 29.62 8.83 -7.09
C GLY A 80 28.10 8.95 -7.31
N HIS A 81 27.47 9.97 -6.74
CA HIS A 81 26.01 10.15 -6.72
C HIS A 81 25.35 9.96 -8.11
N LYS A 82 25.87 10.59 -9.16
CA LYS A 82 25.32 10.47 -10.52
C LYS A 82 25.45 9.06 -11.10
N THR A 83 26.51 8.33 -10.73
CA THR A 83 26.73 6.95 -11.15
C THR A 83 25.76 6.01 -10.43
N LYS A 84 25.63 6.10 -9.10
CA LYS A 84 24.65 5.34 -8.31
C LYS A 84 23.23 5.58 -8.82
N GLN A 85 22.87 6.84 -9.08
CA GLN A 85 21.54 7.20 -9.58
C GLN A 85 21.24 6.65 -10.98
N ALA A 86 22.18 6.77 -11.94
CA ALA A 86 22.01 6.22 -13.28
C ALA A 86 21.83 4.70 -13.25
N PHE A 87 22.63 4.01 -12.42
CA PHE A 87 22.57 2.56 -12.27
C PHE A 87 21.22 2.11 -11.69
N LEU A 88 20.74 2.74 -10.62
CA LEU A 88 19.45 2.41 -10.00
C LEU A 88 18.27 2.70 -10.92
N LEU A 89 18.28 3.79 -11.68
CA LEU A 89 17.24 4.09 -12.68
C LEU A 89 17.17 3.00 -13.77
N SER A 90 18.31 2.43 -14.15
CA SER A 90 18.34 1.33 -15.11
C SER A 90 17.86 0.01 -14.49
N GLN A 91 18.33 -0.34 -13.29
CA GLN A 91 18.06 -1.66 -12.68
C GLN A 91 16.70 -1.76 -12.00
N LEU A 92 16.24 -0.70 -11.33
CA LEU A 92 14.98 -0.71 -10.56
C LEU A 92 13.80 -0.17 -11.37
N GLU A 93 14.01 0.89 -12.15
CA GLU A 93 12.95 1.53 -12.94
C GLU A 93 12.93 1.03 -14.40
N GLY A 94 13.93 0.25 -14.84
CA GLY A 94 13.99 -0.30 -16.19
C GLY A 94 14.21 0.74 -17.30
N LEU A 95 14.67 1.95 -16.96
CA LEU A 95 14.81 3.05 -17.92
C LEU A 95 15.95 2.81 -18.92
N GLY A 96 15.73 3.25 -20.16
CA GLY A 96 16.75 3.26 -21.20
C GLY A 96 17.76 4.40 -21.03
N TYR A 97 18.96 4.27 -21.62
CA TYR A 97 20.04 5.25 -21.42
C TYR A 97 19.70 6.67 -21.89
N SER A 98 18.86 6.79 -22.93
CA SER A 98 18.37 8.07 -23.43
C SER A 98 17.41 8.77 -22.46
N GLU A 99 16.59 8.00 -21.74
CA GLU A 99 15.65 8.50 -20.73
C GLU A 99 16.40 8.92 -19.47
N ILE A 100 17.36 8.10 -19.04
CA ILE A 100 18.26 8.41 -17.92
C ILE A 100 19.05 9.70 -18.21
N ALA A 101 19.59 9.84 -19.42
CA ALA A 101 20.32 11.03 -19.83
C ALA A 101 19.47 12.30 -19.71
N LYS A 102 18.22 12.26 -20.18
CA LYS A 102 17.26 13.36 -20.03
C LYS A 102 16.97 13.66 -18.55
N ARG A 103 16.69 12.63 -17.75
CA ARG A 103 16.33 12.77 -16.33
C ARG A 103 17.47 13.32 -15.48
N LEU A 104 18.72 12.97 -15.80
CA LEU A 104 19.90 13.41 -15.07
C LEU A 104 20.54 14.69 -15.65
N GLY A 105 20.02 15.21 -16.77
CA GLY A 105 20.58 16.39 -17.44
C GLY A 105 22.00 16.18 -17.96
N VAL A 106 22.31 14.98 -18.48
CA VAL A 106 23.63 14.61 -18.99
C VAL A 106 23.54 14.02 -20.39
N SER A 107 24.68 13.82 -21.07
CA SER A 107 24.71 13.13 -22.35
C SER A 107 24.53 11.61 -22.19
N VAL A 108 23.99 10.95 -23.22
CA VAL A 108 23.90 9.47 -23.26
C VAL A 108 25.28 8.82 -23.09
N SER A 109 26.33 9.42 -23.67
CA SER A 109 27.71 8.95 -23.46
C SER A 109 28.14 8.99 -21.99
N SER A 110 27.69 9.99 -21.22
CA SER A 110 27.95 10.04 -19.77
C SER A 110 27.23 8.92 -19.04
N VAL A 111 25.98 8.62 -19.40
CA VAL A 111 25.24 7.48 -18.85
C VAL A 111 25.95 6.17 -19.13
N THR A 112 26.42 5.94 -20.36
CA THR A 112 27.20 4.74 -20.70
C THR A 112 28.45 4.61 -19.83
N LYS A 113 29.19 5.71 -19.61
CA LYS A 113 30.35 5.72 -18.70
C LYS A 113 29.97 5.43 -17.25
N TYR A 114 28.85 5.98 -16.78
CA TYR A 114 28.34 5.70 -15.44
C TYR A 114 27.98 4.21 -15.30
N MET A 115 27.30 3.62 -16.27
CA MET A 115 26.95 2.19 -16.23
C MET A 115 28.19 1.32 -16.20
N ALA A 116 29.20 1.59 -17.04
CA ALA A 116 30.46 0.85 -17.03
C ALA A 116 31.14 0.92 -15.65
N LYS A 117 31.25 2.13 -15.07
CA LYS A 117 31.84 2.33 -13.74
C LYS A 117 31.06 1.62 -12.64
N ALA A 118 29.74 1.66 -12.68
CA ALA A 118 28.89 1.00 -11.69
C ALA A 118 29.06 -0.53 -11.77
N THR A 119 29.00 -1.10 -12.97
CA THR A 119 29.18 -2.54 -13.17
C THR A 119 30.57 -3.00 -12.73
N GLU A 120 31.62 -2.29 -13.10
CA GLU A 120 33.00 -2.58 -12.66
C GLU A 120 33.11 -2.57 -11.13
N HIS A 121 32.59 -1.54 -10.48
CA HIS A 121 32.62 -1.41 -9.03
C HIS A 121 31.90 -2.56 -8.31
N CYS A 122 30.69 -2.90 -8.76
CA CYS A 122 29.93 -4.03 -8.20
C CYS A 122 30.65 -5.36 -8.41
N LEU A 123 31.31 -5.56 -9.56
CA LEU A 123 32.08 -6.78 -9.83
C LEU A 123 33.30 -6.90 -8.92
N LEU A 124 34.04 -5.80 -8.70
CA LEU A 124 35.17 -5.81 -7.78
C LEU A 124 34.74 -6.14 -6.35
N PHE A 125 33.68 -5.50 -5.87
CA PHE A 125 33.12 -5.79 -4.54
C PHE A 125 32.70 -7.27 -4.40
N ALA A 126 32.05 -7.83 -5.43
CA ALA A 126 31.61 -9.22 -5.42
C ALA A 126 32.79 -10.23 -5.41
N LEU A 127 33.92 -9.88 -6.03
CA LEU A 127 35.14 -10.70 -5.99
C LEU A 127 35.82 -10.63 -4.62
N ASP A 128 35.88 -9.45 -4.00
CA ASP A 128 36.48 -9.25 -2.68
C ASP A 128 35.68 -9.95 -1.57
N ALA A 129 34.35 -10.05 -1.73
CA ALA A 129 33.47 -10.73 -0.77
C ALA A 129 33.56 -12.29 -0.81
N GLN A 130 34.31 -12.86 -1.76
CA GLN A 130 34.48 -14.31 -1.93
C GLN A 130 35.81 -14.86 -1.37
N VAL A 131 36.66 -14.00 -0.78
CA VAL A 131 37.95 -14.35 -0.15
C VAL A 131 37.83 -14.29 1.36
#